data_AF-A0A3C0CTH3-F1
#
_entry.id   AF-A0A3C0CTH3-F1
#
_cell.length_a   1.000
_cell.length_b   1.000
_cell.length_c   1.000
_cell.angle_alpha   90.00
_cell.angle_beta   90.00
_cell.angle_gamma   90.00
#
_symmetry.space_group_name_H-M   'P 1'
#
loop_
_entity.id
_entity.type
_entity.pdbx_description
1 polymer ?
#
loop_
_entity_poly.entity_id
_entity_poly.type
_entity_poly.pdbx_seq_one_letter_code
_entity_poly.pdbx_strand_id
1 'polypeptide(L)'
;MSLFLLIISFLLTGLVLITNKALIAWGLEGQTDLYMLAFYGVPLILAASTNAIYRQKSSRTDILVGLIMGAAGATGTLFLLLALAKMPGIVAFPIRNLGNVVLTGIVGIIFWKERLSKAQWMGGLLSLVAILLLN
;
A
#
# COMPACT_ATOMS: atom_id res chain seq x y z
N MET A 1 -16.08 -12.94 2.76
CA MET A 1 -15.08 -12.32 3.66
C MET A 1 -15.82 -11.78 4.88
N SER A 2 -15.49 -12.20 6.11
CA SER A 2 -16.21 -11.74 7.30
C SER A 2 -15.88 -10.27 7.62
N LEU A 3 -16.86 -9.51 8.09
CA LEU A 3 -16.71 -8.09 8.49
C LEU A 3 -15.52 -7.88 9.45
N PHE A 4 -15.27 -8.87 10.30
CA PHE A 4 -14.14 -8.89 11.22
C PHE A 4 -12.77 -8.74 10.54
N LEU A 5 -12.54 -9.44 9.43
CA LEU A 5 -11.26 -9.36 8.71
C LEU A 5 -11.05 -7.97 8.10
N LEU A 6 -12.12 -7.32 7.62
CA LEU A 6 -12.05 -5.96 7.10
C LEU A 6 -11.63 -4.96 8.17
N ILE A 7 -12.18 -5.09 9.38
CA ILE A 7 -11.83 -4.22 10.52
C ILE A 7 -10.35 -4.40 10.87
N ILE A 8 -9.87 -5.65 10.95
CA ILE A 8 -8.46 -5.92 11.22
C ILE A 8 -7.57 -5.33 10.12
N SER A 9 -7.88 -5.57 8.85
CA SER A 9 -7.09 -5.01 7.73
C SER A 9 -7.08 -3.49 7.75
N PHE A 10 -8.20 -2.85 8.07
CA PHE A 10 -8.29 -1.41 8.21
C PHE A 10 -7.38 -0.88 9.33
N LEU A 11 -7.44 -1.48 10.52
CA LEU A 11 -6.63 -1.08 11.67
C LEU A 11 -5.13 -1.29 11.40
N LEU A 12 -4.76 -2.45 10.87
CA LEU A 12 -3.36 -2.74 10.53
C LEU A 12 -2.83 -1.78 9.45
N THR A 13 -3.63 -1.49 8.42
CA THR A 13 -3.25 -0.52 7.39
C THR A 13 -3.07 0.88 7.98
N GLY A 14 -3.98 1.30 8.87
CA GLY A 14 -3.86 2.56 9.60
C GLY A 14 -2.58 2.65 10.41
N LEU A 15 -2.23 1.59 11.15
CA LEU A 15 -0.98 1.52 11.91
C LEU A 15 0.25 1.66 11.01
N VAL A 16 0.27 0.99 9.86
CA VAL A 16 1.37 1.12 8.88
C VAL A 16 1.54 2.56 8.42
N LEU A 17 0.44 3.26 8.10
CA LEU A 17 0.49 4.66 7.67
C LEU A 17 0.97 5.60 8.78
N ILE A 18 0.56 5.36 10.02
CA ILE A 18 1.03 6.11 11.19
C ILE A 18 2.53 5.90 11.37
N THR A 19 3.02 4.66 11.28
CA THR A 19 4.46 4.36 11.38
C THR A 19 5.27 5.05 10.29
N ASN A 20 4.80 5.05 9.04
CA ASN A 20 5.42 5.79 7.95
C ASN A 20 5.51 7.30 8.24
N LYS A 21 4.43 7.89 8.77
CA LYS A 21 4.42 9.30 9.16
C LYS A 21 5.37 9.57 10.33
N ALA A 22 5.38 8.69 11.33
CA ALA A 22 6.19 8.81 12.53
C ALA A 22 7.70 8.74 12.22
N LEU A 23 8.09 7.86 11.28
CA LEU A 23 9.47 7.76 10.80
C LEU A 23 10.02 9.12 10.34
N ILE A 24 9.23 9.83 9.53
CA ILE A 24 9.57 11.17 9.04
C ILE A 24 9.47 12.22 10.15
N ALA A 25 8.36 12.23 10.90
CA ALA A 25 8.10 13.24 11.93
C ALA A 25 9.12 13.21 13.09
N TRP A 26 9.73 12.05 13.37
CA TRP A 26 10.78 11.90 14.37
C TRP A 26 12.20 12.06 13.80
N GLY A 27 12.34 12.44 12.53
CA GLY A 27 13.65 12.65 11.89
C GLY A 27 14.45 11.36 11.67
N LEU A 28 13.78 10.21 11.64
CA LEU A 28 14.39 8.89 11.42
C LEU A 28 14.49 8.53 9.93
N GLU A 29 14.49 9.53 9.05
CA GLU A 29 14.56 9.34 7.60
C GLU A 29 15.82 8.58 7.17
N GLY A 30 16.93 8.77 7.89
CA GLY A 30 18.17 8.03 7.68
C GLY A 30 18.09 6.54 8.00
N GLN A 31 17.00 6.07 8.62
CA GLN A 31 16.74 4.65 8.93
C GLN A 31 15.70 4.04 7.98
N THR A 32 15.35 4.71 6.88
CA THR A 32 14.38 4.23 5.89
C THR A 32 14.75 2.83 5.37
N ASP A 33 16.04 2.58 5.12
CA ASP A 33 16.52 1.29 4.63
C ASP A 33 16.28 0.16 5.64
N LEU A 34 16.57 0.40 6.92
CA LEU A 34 16.33 -0.55 8.01
C LEU A 34 14.84 -0.79 8.23
N TYR A 35 14.02 0.26 8.15
CA TYR A 35 12.58 0.17 8.23
C TYR A 35 12.01 -0.72 7.11
N MET A 36 12.44 -0.53 5.87
CA MET A 36 11.98 -1.32 4.73
C MET A 36 12.46 -2.77 4.80
N LEU A 37 13.71 -2.97 5.20
CA LEU A 37 14.25 -4.30 5.40
C LEU A 37 13.43 -5.06 6.44
N ALA A 38 13.07 -4.43 7.55
CA ALA A 38 12.22 -5.05 8.56
C ALA A 38 10.79 -5.30 8.03
N PHE A 39 10.18 -4.31 7.39
CA PHE A 39 8.78 -4.36 6.95
C PHE A 39 8.54 -5.41 5.87
N TYR A 40 9.47 -5.59 4.93
CA TYR A 40 9.36 -6.60 3.87
C TYR A 40 10.10 -7.90 4.19
N GLY A 41 11.17 -7.83 4.98
CA GLY A 41 11.96 -9.00 5.38
C GLY A 41 11.22 -9.90 6.36
N VAL A 42 10.48 -9.34 7.33
CA VAL A 42 9.74 -10.15 8.31
C VAL A 42 8.67 -11.02 7.63
N PRO A 43 7.78 -10.50 6.76
CA PRO A 43 6.84 -11.33 6.01
C PRO A 43 7.53 -12.36 5.10
N LEU A 44 8.67 -12.01 4.50
CA LEU A 44 9.44 -12.94 3.66
C LEU A 44 9.94 -14.14 4.48
N ILE A 45 10.50 -13.89 5.66
CA ILE A 45 10.96 -14.94 6.58
C ILE A 45 9.78 -15.80 7.03
N LEU A 46 8.67 -15.17 7.45
CA LEU A 46 7.46 -15.90 7.87
C LEU A 46 6.89 -16.78 6.75
N ALA A 47 6.86 -16.28 5.52
CA ALA A 47 6.43 -17.05 4.36
C ALA A 47 7.37 -18.24 4.10
N ALA A 48 8.69 -18.04 4.17
CA ALA A 48 9.66 -19.12 4.02
C ALA A 48 9.55 -20.18 5.13
N SER A 49 9.39 -19.75 6.39
CA SER A 49 9.24 -20.64 7.54
C SER A 49 7.95 -21.46 7.46
N THR A 50 6.83 -20.83 7.13
CA THR A 50 5.54 -21.53 6.98
C THR A 50 5.58 -22.53 5.82
N ASN A 51 6.14 -22.15 4.67
CA ASN A 51 6.31 -23.08 3.54
C ASN A 51 7.18 -24.30 3.92
N ALA A 52 8.26 -24.08 4.69
CA ALA A 52 9.11 -25.16 5.18
C ALA A 52 8.37 -26.08 6.18
N ILE A 53 7.65 -25.51 7.16
CA ILE A 53 6.92 -26.25 8.19
C ILE A 53 5.79 -27.09 7.58
N TYR A 54 5.00 -26.49 6.70
CA TYR A 54 3.86 -27.16 6.07
C TYR A 54 4.23 -27.92 4.80
N ARG A 55 5.52 -27.97 4.44
CA ARG A 55 6.07 -28.61 3.24
C ARG A 55 5.32 -28.20 1.96
N GLN A 56 4.87 -26.95 1.90
CA GLN A 56 4.20 -26.42 0.73
C GLN A 56 5.23 -26.17 -0.37
N LYS A 57 4.95 -26.69 -1.56
CA LYS A 57 5.77 -26.43 -2.74
C LYS A 57 5.31 -25.12 -3.35
N SER A 58 6.10 -24.05 -3.19
CA SER A 58 5.91 -22.83 -3.97
C SER A 58 6.34 -23.10 -5.41
N SER A 59 5.44 -22.84 -6.36
CA SER A 59 5.81 -22.88 -7.77
C SER A 59 6.74 -21.71 -8.11
N ARG A 60 7.48 -21.82 -9.23
CA ARG A 60 8.27 -20.69 -9.75
C ARG A 60 7.41 -19.46 -10.03
N THR A 61 6.16 -19.69 -10.43
CA THR A 61 5.18 -18.62 -10.66
C THR A 61 4.82 -17.90 -9.36
N ASP A 62 4.57 -18.64 -8.27
CA ASP A 62 4.24 -18.03 -6.97
C ASP A 62 5.38 -17.16 -6.45
N ILE A 63 6.62 -17.63 -6.60
CA ILE A 63 7.82 -16.89 -6.22
C ILE A 63 7.95 -15.63 -7.08
N LEU A 64 7.77 -15.73 -8.39
CA LEU A 64 7.89 -14.59 -9.30
C LEU A 64 6.81 -13.53 -9.03
N VAL A 65 5.55 -13.95 -8.85
CA VAL A 65 4.44 -13.05 -8.50
C VAL A 65 4.70 -12.39 -7.16
N GLY A 66 5.13 -13.16 -6.15
CA GLY A 66 5.48 -12.63 -4.83
C GLY A 66 6.61 -11.60 -4.88
N LEU A 67 7.66 -11.85 -5.68
CA LEU A 67 8.76 -10.91 -5.88
C LEU A 67 8.29 -9.62 -6.56
N ILE A 68 7.49 -9.73 -7.63
CA ILE A 68 6.95 -8.57 -8.34
C ILE A 68 6.06 -7.74 -7.40
N MET A 69 5.16 -8.39 -6.66
CA MET A 69 4.28 -7.72 -5.70
C MET A 69 5.07 -7.07 -4.56
N GLY A 70 6.07 -7.76 -4.02
CA GLY A 70 6.95 -7.26 -2.98
C GLY A 70 7.76 -6.05 -3.45
N ALA A 71 8.37 -6.13 -4.63
CA ALA A 71 9.12 -5.03 -5.23
C ALA A 71 8.22 -3.81 -5.50
N ALA A 72 7.08 -4.01 -6.16
CA ALA A 72 6.12 -2.94 -6.44
C ALA A 72 5.60 -2.30 -5.14
N GLY A 73 5.31 -3.11 -4.12
CA GLY A 73 4.94 -2.64 -2.79
C GLY A 73 6.04 -1.78 -2.15
N ALA A 74 7.28 -2.27 -2.14
CA ALA A 74 8.42 -1.58 -1.56
C ALA A 74 8.68 -0.24 -2.24
N THR A 75 8.66 -0.20 -3.57
CA THR A 75 8.76 1.04 -4.35
C THR A 75 7.60 2.00 -4.03
N GLY A 76 6.38 1.50 -3.89
CA GLY A 76 5.22 2.31 -3.48
C GLY A 76 5.36 2.92 -2.08
N THR A 77 5.96 2.18 -1.14
CA THR A 77 6.25 2.67 0.22
C THR A 77 7.40 3.69 0.20
N LEU A 78 8.47 3.43 -0.56
CA LEU A 78 9.58 4.36 -0.79
C LEU A 78 9.08 5.71 -1.29
N PHE A 79 8.26 5.72 -2.34
CA PHE A 79 7.73 6.96 -2.90
C PHE A 79 6.81 7.70 -1.93
N LEU A 80 6.04 6.99 -1.10
CA LEU A 80 5.26 7.63 -0.05
C LEU A 80 6.16 8.30 0.99
N LEU A 81 7.22 7.63 1.46
CA LEU A 81 8.14 8.22 2.44
C LEU A 81 8.86 9.44 1.87
N LEU A 82 9.33 9.36 0.62
CA LEU A 82 9.92 10.49 -0.09
C LEU A 82 8.94 11.65 -0.26
N ALA A 83 7.66 11.37 -0.50
CA ALA A 83 6.62 12.38 -0.53
C ALA A 83 6.43 13.02 0.84
N LEU A 84 6.30 12.21 1.91
CA LEU A 84 6.12 12.70 3.28
C LEU A 84 7.30 13.54 3.79
N ALA A 85 8.53 13.26 3.33
CA ALA A 85 9.69 14.08 3.64
C ALA A 85 9.65 15.48 2.98
N LYS A 86 8.90 15.64 1.88
CA LYS A 86 8.83 16.89 1.10
C LYS A 86 7.51 17.65 1.23
N MET A 87 6.44 16.99 1.67
CA MET A 87 5.11 17.58 1.72
C MET A 87 4.34 17.14 2.98
N PRO A 88 3.40 17.96 3.47
CA PRO A 88 2.57 17.59 4.61
C PRO A 88 1.78 16.31 4.37
N GLY A 89 1.72 15.44 5.39
CA GLY A 89 0.96 14.19 5.31
C GLY A 89 -0.54 14.38 5.01
N ILE A 90 -1.11 15.53 5.36
CA ILE A 90 -2.52 15.87 5.03
C ILE A 90 -2.77 15.97 3.51
N VAL A 91 -1.72 16.22 2.72
CA VAL A 91 -1.79 16.24 1.25
C VAL A 91 -1.30 14.92 0.66
N ALA A 92 -0.19 14.37 1.17
CA ALA A 92 0.42 13.17 0.63
C ALA A 92 -0.49 11.92 0.72
N PHE A 93 -1.17 11.71 1.86
CA PHE A 93 -2.00 10.52 2.04
C PHE A 93 -3.25 10.51 1.15
N PRO A 94 -4.04 11.60 1.04
CA PRO A 94 -5.16 11.65 0.10
C PRO A 94 -4.75 11.44 -1.35
N ILE A 95 -3.67 12.09 -1.81
CA ILE A 95 -3.17 11.93 -3.18
C ILE A 95 -2.79 10.47 -3.45
N ARG A 96 -2.03 9.84 -2.55
CA ARG A 96 -1.64 8.43 -2.71
C ARG A 96 -2.85 7.50 -2.74
N ASN A 97 -3.78 7.66 -1.80
CA ASN A 97 -4.93 6.76 -1.68
C ASN A 97 -5.87 6.91 -2.87
N LEU A 98 -6.13 8.15 -3.30
CA LEU A 98 -6.91 8.43 -4.49
C LEU A 98 -6.24 7.89 -5.75
N GLY A 99 -4.94 8.16 -5.92
CA GLY A 99 -4.15 7.64 -7.02
C GLY A 99 -4.23 6.12 -7.10
N ASN A 100 -4.09 5.43 -5.96
CA ASN A 100 -4.24 3.97 -5.90
C ASN A 100 -5.63 3.51 -6.35
N VAL A 101 -6.71 4.08 -5.81
CA VAL A 101 -8.09 3.70 -6.18
C VAL A 101 -8.40 3.97 -7.66
N VAL A 102 -7.98 5.12 -8.18
CA VAL A 102 -8.20 5.49 -9.58
C VAL A 102 -7.40 4.60 -10.52
N LEU A 103 -6.10 4.40 -10.25
CA LEU A 103 -5.24 3.57 -11.09
C LEU A 103 -5.67 2.10 -11.05
N THR A 104 -5.97 1.55 -9.88
CA THR A 104 -6.49 0.18 -9.76
C THR A 104 -7.84 0.02 -10.46
N GLY A 105 -8.73 1.02 -10.37
CA GLY A 105 -9.98 1.04 -11.12
C GLY A 105 -9.78 1.07 -12.63
N ILE A 106 -8.85 1.87 -13.14
CA ILE A 106 -8.49 1.91 -14.57
C ILE A 106 -7.93 0.56 -15.03
N VAL A 107 -7.02 -0.03 -14.25
CA VAL A 107 -6.48 -1.38 -14.54
C VAL A 107 -7.59 -2.42 -14.54
N GLY A 108 -8.53 -2.36 -13.59
CA GLY A 108 -9.73 -3.21 -13.55
C GLY A 108 -10.61 -3.07 -14.80
N ILE A 109 -10.83 -1.84 -15.27
CA ILE A 109 -11.56 -1.59 -16.52
C ILE A 109 -10.80 -2.17 -17.73
N ILE A 110 -9.49 -1.96 -17.83
CA ILE A 110 -8.72 -2.37 -19.02
C ILE A 110 -8.56 -3.90 -19.09
N PHE A 111 -8.12 -4.52 -17.99
CA PHE A 111 -7.79 -5.95 -17.97
C PHE A 111 -8.99 -6.84 -17.69
N TRP A 112 -9.89 -6.42 -16.78
CA TRP A 112 -11.05 -7.21 -16.36
C TRP A 112 -12.38 -6.72 -16.95
N LYS A 113 -12.39 -5.61 -17.69
CA LYS A 113 -13.61 -5.02 -18.28
C LYS A 113 -14.67 -4.72 -17.23
N GLU A 114 -14.24 -4.39 -16.02
CA GLU A 114 -15.13 -4.05 -14.92
C GLU A 114 -15.92 -2.76 -15.23
N ARG A 115 -17.19 -2.74 -14.81
CA ARG A 115 -18.02 -1.53 -14.90
C ARG A 115 -18.02 -0.85 -13.54
N LEU A 116 -17.23 0.22 -13.42
CA LEU A 116 -17.29 1.08 -12.24
C LEU A 116 -18.67 1.74 -12.13
N SER A 117 -19.28 1.67 -10.95
CA SER A 117 -20.56 2.32 -10.68
C SER A 117 -20.43 3.85 -10.69
N LYS A 118 -21.53 4.55 -10.95
CA LYS A 118 -21.57 6.03 -10.88
C LYS A 118 -21.09 6.55 -9.52
N ALA A 119 -21.39 5.83 -8.44
CA ALA A 119 -20.95 6.19 -7.09
C ALA A 119 -19.41 6.13 -6.92
N GLN A 120 -18.74 5.16 -7.54
CA GLN A 120 -17.27 5.06 -7.51
C GLN A 120 -16.62 6.23 -8.26
N TRP A 121 -17.16 6.58 -9.43
CA TRP A 121 -16.71 7.74 -10.19
C TRP A 121 -16.92 9.06 -9.43
N MET A 122 -18.09 9.23 -8.82
CA MET A 122 -18.39 10.42 -8.01
C MET A 122 -17.48 10.50 -6.77
N GLY A 123 -17.20 9.37 -6.10
CA GLY A 123 -16.29 9.35 -4.95
C GLY A 123 -14.85 9.74 -5.32
N GLY A 124 -14.37 9.28 -6.49
CA GLY A 124 -13.07 9.70 -7.02
C GLY A 124 -13.03 11.20 -7.34
N LEU A 125 -14.06 11.72 -8.02
CA LEU A 125 -14.18 13.13 -8.35
C LEU A 125 -14.26 14.02 -7.11
N LEU A 126 -15.06 13.63 -6.12
CA LEU A 126 -15.21 14.37 -4.86
C LEU A 126 -13.88 14.42 -4.08
N SER A 127 -13.12 13.32 -4.12
CA SER A 127 -11.80 13.24 -3.49
C SER A 127 -10.77 14.15 -4.19
N LEU A 128 -10.81 14.25 -5.54
CA LEU A 128 -9.99 15.22 -6.28
C LEU A 128 -10.32 16.66 -5.87
N VAL A 129 -11.61 17.01 -5.80
CA VAL A 129 -12.06 18.34 -5.39
C VAL A 129 -11.62 18.65 -3.95
N ALA A 130 -11.73 17.69 -3.03
CA ALA A 130 -11.26 17.86 -1.66
C ALA A 130 -9.75 18.14 -1.57
N ILE A 131 -8.94 17.46 -2.39
CA ILE A 131 -7.48 17.70 -2.46
C ILE A 131 -7.19 19.10 -3.01
N LEU A 132 -7.91 19.55 -4.04
CA LEU A 132 -7.75 20.90 -4.60
C LEU A 132 -8.11 22.00 -3.59
N LEU A 133 -9.10 21.76 -2.72
CA LEU A 133 -9.50 22.68 -1.65
C LEU A 133 -8.52 22.73 -0.46
N LEU A 134 -7.62 21.75 -0.32
CA LEU A 134 -6.61 21.73 0.74
C LEU A 134 -5.39 22.63 0.44
N ASN A 135 -5.31 23.17 -0.77
CA ASN A 135 -4.27 24.11 -1.22
C ASN A 135 -4.78 25.54 -1.15
#